data_AF-B3ML68-F1
#
_entry.id   AF-B3ML68-F1
#
_cell.length_a   1.000
_cell.length_b   1.000
_cell.length_c   1.000
_cell.angle_alpha   90.00
_cell.angle_beta   90.00
_cell.angle_gamma   90.00
#
_symmetry.space_group_name_H-M   'P 1'
#
loop_
_entity.id
_entity.type
_entity.pdbx_description
1 polymer ?
#
loop_
_entity_poly.entity_id
_entity_poly.type
_entity_poly.pdbx_seq_one_letter_code
_entity_poly.pdbx_strand_id
1 'polypeptide(L)'
;MRCLWIIAVAALSFANAAPPQSQYDIIRQFFGYLETIQDVEYHNILAMTLQFVGSMVENVPAEERGPATASLQAYVDRGRVVLQRGTGKQKNEYCDKMQELLETVKGQMTPGSNESQVIGMSLLGLLGVAAEIGEEDAKFQYKFTEGATQMKAKLSPSTISRESELFQAIDEYINSKDIQVHEALIEKVLSFRNRY
;
A
#
# COMPACT_ATOMS: atom_id res chain seq x y z
N MET A 1 -30.65 -8.54 -32.71
CA MET A 1 -31.52 -8.24 -31.55
C MET A 1 -31.93 -9.47 -30.72
N ARG A 2 -32.21 -10.65 -31.30
CA ARG A 2 -32.59 -11.85 -30.54
C ARG A 2 -31.52 -12.38 -29.56
N CYS A 3 -30.23 -12.25 -29.87
CA CYS A 3 -29.15 -12.75 -29.00
C CYS A 3 -28.95 -11.94 -27.70
N LEU A 4 -29.22 -10.63 -27.72
CA LEU A 4 -29.13 -9.77 -26.53
C LEU A 4 -30.18 -10.13 -25.47
N TRP A 5 -31.38 -10.54 -25.91
CA TRP A 5 -32.44 -11.02 -25.02
C TRP A 5 -32.07 -12.35 -24.36
N ILE A 6 -31.43 -13.27 -25.08
CA ILE A 6 -30.99 -14.56 -24.53
C ILE A 6 -29.90 -14.35 -23.46
N ILE A 7 -28.97 -13.43 -23.69
CA ILE A 7 -27.91 -13.08 -22.72
C ILE A 7 -28.52 -12.43 -21.48
N ALA A 8 -29.47 -11.50 -21.64
CA ALA A 8 -30.15 -10.85 -20.50
C ALA A 8 -30.98 -11.85 -19.68
N VAL A 9 -31.74 -12.74 -20.34
CA VAL A 9 -32.52 -13.78 -19.66
C VAL A 9 -31.60 -14.80 -18.97
N ALA A 10 -30.49 -15.18 -19.58
CA ALA A 10 -29.50 -16.05 -18.95
C ALA A 10 -28.86 -15.36 -17.73
N ALA A 11 -28.43 -14.11 -17.84
CA ALA A 11 -27.88 -13.35 -16.72
C ALA A 11 -28.87 -13.20 -15.55
N LEU A 12 -30.14 -12.92 -15.85
CA LEU A 12 -31.21 -12.87 -14.85
C LEU A 12 -31.50 -14.24 -14.23
N SER A 13 -31.41 -15.32 -15.01
CA SER A 13 -31.62 -16.69 -14.53
C SER A 13 -30.46 -17.17 -13.65
N PHE A 14 -29.22 -16.80 -13.96
CA PHE A 14 -28.05 -17.09 -13.12
C PHE A 14 -28.00 -16.22 -11.87
N ALA A 15 -28.45 -14.96 -11.94
CA ALA A 15 -28.57 -14.10 -10.76
C ALA A 15 -29.61 -14.63 -9.75
N ASN A 16 -30.66 -15.32 -10.23
CA ASN A 16 -31.69 -15.94 -9.39
C ASN A 16 -31.34 -17.37 -8.91
N ALA A 17 -30.31 -18.00 -9.48
CA ALA A 17 -29.88 -19.36 -9.14
C ALA A 17 -28.64 -19.41 -8.23
N ALA A 18 -27.92 -18.29 -8.11
CA ALA A 18 -26.87 -18.16 -7.11
C ALA A 18 -27.52 -18.18 -5.71
N PRO A 19 -27.09 -19.08 -4.80
CA PRO A 19 -27.53 -19.04 -3.41
C PRO A 19 -27.27 -17.63 -2.86
N PRO A 20 -28.19 -17.04 -2.08
CA PRO A 20 -27.95 -15.74 -1.49
C PRO A 20 -26.66 -15.81 -0.67
N GLN A 21 -25.67 -15.05 -1.11
CA GLN A 21 -24.39 -14.96 -0.42
C GLN A 21 -24.65 -14.48 1.01
N SER A 22 -24.09 -15.16 2.02
CA SER A 22 -24.33 -14.72 3.38
C SER A 22 -23.77 -13.31 3.57
N GLN A 23 -24.43 -12.49 4.37
CA GLN A 23 -23.96 -11.13 4.62
C GLN A 23 -22.55 -11.10 5.25
N TYR A 24 -22.17 -12.16 5.97
CA TYR A 24 -20.82 -12.34 6.48
C TYR A 24 -19.81 -12.70 5.39
N ASP A 25 -20.19 -13.49 4.38
CA ASP A 25 -19.33 -13.74 3.23
C ASP A 25 -19.06 -12.46 2.43
N ILE A 26 -20.02 -11.53 2.40
CA ILE A 26 -19.83 -10.20 1.77
C ILE A 26 -18.77 -9.40 2.54
N ILE A 27 -18.82 -9.41 3.87
CA ILE A 27 -17.80 -8.75 4.72
C ILE A 27 -16.44 -9.43 4.58
N ARG A 28 -16.41 -10.77 4.55
CA ARG A 28 -15.19 -11.55 4.31
C ARG A 28 -14.54 -11.21 2.96
N GLN A 29 -15.35 -11.07 1.91
CA GLN A 29 -14.86 -10.65 0.59
C GLN A 29 -14.29 -9.23 0.62
N PHE A 30 -14.91 -8.31 1.36
CA PHE A 30 -14.35 -6.97 1.54
C PHE A 30 -12.96 -7.03 2.19
N PHE A 31 -12.74 -7.88 3.20
CA PHE A 31 -11.41 -8.05 3.78
C PHE A 31 -10.39 -8.63 2.80
N GLY A 32 -10.76 -9.65 2.01
CA GLY A 32 -9.85 -10.18 0.97
C GLY A 32 -9.52 -9.14 -0.10
N TYR A 33 -10.49 -8.30 -0.47
CA TYR A 33 -10.25 -7.15 -1.34
C TYR A 33 -9.31 -6.13 -0.70
N LEU A 34 -9.54 -5.76 0.57
CA LEU A 34 -8.72 -4.82 1.33
C LEU A 34 -7.25 -5.26 1.38
N GLU A 35 -7.00 -6.52 1.74
CA GLU A 35 -5.65 -7.10 1.76
C GLU A 35 -4.97 -7.03 0.38
N THR A 36 -5.74 -7.28 -0.69
CA THR A 36 -5.22 -7.23 -2.05
C THR A 36 -4.80 -5.81 -2.43
N ILE A 37 -5.63 -4.81 -2.16
CA ILE A 37 -5.28 -3.41 -2.49
C ILE A 37 -4.14 -2.89 -1.63
N GLN A 38 -4.03 -3.35 -0.38
CA GLN A 38 -2.93 -2.99 0.53
C GLN A 38 -1.59 -3.62 0.09
N ASP A 39 -1.59 -4.88 -0.36
CA ASP A 39 -0.36 -5.48 -0.90
C ASP A 39 0.12 -4.76 -2.16
N VAL A 40 -0.82 -4.29 -3.01
CA VAL A 40 -0.48 -3.46 -4.18
C VAL A 40 0.12 -2.12 -3.77
N GLU A 41 -0.47 -1.43 -2.80
CA GLU A 41 0.05 -0.17 -2.27
C GLU A 41 1.48 -0.33 -1.75
N TYR A 42 1.72 -1.29 -0.85
CA TYR A 42 3.05 -1.52 -0.30
C TYR A 42 4.07 -1.97 -1.36
N HIS A 43 3.62 -2.72 -2.37
CA HIS A 43 4.48 -3.04 -3.51
C HIS A 43 4.91 -1.78 -4.27
N ASN A 44 3.98 -0.88 -4.56
CA ASN A 44 4.27 0.36 -5.27
C ASN A 44 5.19 1.28 -4.45
N ILE A 45 4.88 1.48 -3.16
CA ILE A 45 5.71 2.30 -2.25
C ILE A 45 7.14 1.75 -2.18
N LEU A 46 7.30 0.43 -2.04
CA LEU A 46 8.63 -0.18 -2.02
C LEU A 46 9.34 0.00 -3.37
N ALA A 47 8.65 -0.19 -4.50
CA ALA A 47 9.24 -0.01 -5.82
C ALA A 47 9.75 1.42 -6.03
N MET A 48 8.95 2.44 -5.68
CA MET A 48 9.34 3.86 -5.75
C MET A 48 10.53 4.16 -4.85
N THR A 49 10.52 3.63 -3.62
CA THR A 49 11.62 3.80 -2.66
C THR A 49 12.93 3.19 -3.20
N LEU A 50 12.88 1.97 -3.73
CA LEU A 50 14.06 1.31 -4.30
C LEU A 50 14.56 1.99 -5.56
N GLN A 51 13.66 2.51 -6.40
CA GLN A 51 14.03 3.31 -7.57
C GLN A 51 14.75 4.59 -7.15
N PHE A 52 14.23 5.29 -6.14
CA PHE A 52 14.87 6.49 -5.61
C PHE A 52 16.27 6.19 -5.07
N VAL A 53 16.41 5.22 -4.15
CA VAL A 53 17.71 4.83 -3.60
C VAL A 53 18.66 4.32 -4.68
N GLY A 54 18.14 3.57 -5.66
CA GLY A 54 18.91 3.13 -6.83
C GLY A 54 19.48 4.31 -7.63
N SER A 55 18.67 5.33 -7.90
CA SER A 55 19.13 6.54 -8.60
C SER A 55 20.20 7.30 -7.81
N MET A 56 20.12 7.34 -6.47
CA MET A 56 21.19 7.90 -5.64
C MET A 56 22.52 7.19 -5.86
N VAL A 57 22.52 5.87 -5.96
CA VAL A 57 23.73 5.07 -6.24
C VAL A 57 24.26 5.32 -7.64
N GLU A 58 23.36 5.38 -8.63
CA GLU A 58 23.72 5.59 -10.04
C GLU A 58 24.29 6.99 -10.28
N ASN A 59 23.83 8.00 -9.53
CA ASN A 59 24.33 9.36 -9.62
C ASN A 59 25.77 9.52 -9.12
N VAL A 60 26.25 8.66 -8.22
CA VAL A 60 27.63 8.70 -7.73
C VAL A 60 28.56 8.06 -8.77
N PRO A 61 29.56 8.81 -9.32
CA PRO A 61 30.54 8.28 -10.26
C PRO A 61 31.23 7.04 -9.68
N ALA A 62 31.44 6.01 -10.51
CA ALA A 62 31.88 4.69 -10.04
C ALA A 62 33.21 4.74 -9.26
N GLU A 63 34.11 5.61 -9.69
CA GLU A 63 35.42 5.89 -9.11
C GLU A 63 35.36 6.67 -7.78
N GLU A 64 34.24 7.34 -7.50
CA GLU A 64 34.00 8.11 -6.28
C GLU A 64 33.13 7.34 -5.26
N ARG A 65 32.69 6.12 -5.59
CA ARG A 65 31.82 5.32 -4.71
C ARG A 65 32.60 4.86 -3.48
N GLY A 66 32.05 5.17 -2.32
CA GLY A 66 32.60 4.81 -1.02
C GLY A 66 31.59 4.00 -0.18
N PRO A 67 31.82 3.97 1.15
CA PRO A 67 31.00 3.18 2.07
C PRO A 67 29.51 3.57 2.07
N ALA A 68 29.21 4.86 1.91
CA ALA A 68 27.83 5.36 1.89
C ALA A 68 27.06 4.81 0.67
N THR A 69 27.67 4.88 -0.51
CA THR A 69 27.11 4.31 -1.74
C THR A 69 26.95 2.79 -1.64
N ALA A 70 27.91 2.10 -1.02
CA ALA A 70 27.82 0.66 -0.80
C ALA A 70 26.62 0.28 0.09
N SER A 71 26.33 1.06 1.13
CA SER A 71 25.16 0.83 2.00
C SER A 71 23.84 1.06 1.25
N LEU A 72 23.75 2.12 0.44
CA LEU A 72 22.59 2.39 -0.43
C LEU A 72 22.36 1.23 -1.42
N GLN A 73 23.43 0.77 -2.08
CA GLN A 73 23.37 -0.36 -3.02
C GLN A 73 22.91 -1.64 -2.32
N ALA A 74 23.46 -1.95 -1.14
CA ALA A 74 23.05 -3.12 -0.36
C ALA A 74 21.57 -3.06 0.08
N TYR A 75 21.05 -1.87 0.37
CA TYR A 75 19.62 -1.68 0.62
C TYR A 75 18.78 -1.95 -0.63
N VAL A 76 19.20 -1.46 -1.80
CA VAL A 76 18.50 -1.71 -3.07
C VAL A 76 18.48 -3.20 -3.39
N ASP A 77 19.60 -3.89 -3.26
CA ASP A 77 19.71 -5.30 -3.63
C ASP A 77 18.87 -6.21 -2.72
N ARG A 78 18.90 -5.98 -1.40
CA ARG A 78 18.01 -6.68 -0.47
C ARG A 78 16.54 -6.33 -0.73
N GLY A 79 16.25 -5.06 -1.01
CA GLY A 79 14.90 -4.60 -1.28
C GLY A 79 14.31 -5.22 -2.53
N ARG A 80 15.09 -5.43 -3.60
CA ARG A 80 14.65 -6.15 -4.81
C ARG A 80 14.17 -7.57 -4.49
N VAL A 81 14.82 -8.26 -3.55
CA VAL A 81 14.38 -9.59 -3.10
C VAL A 81 13.04 -9.50 -2.34
N VAL A 82 12.90 -8.51 -1.45
CA VAL A 82 11.65 -8.27 -0.71
C VAL A 82 10.51 -7.88 -1.67
N LEU A 83 10.77 -7.04 -2.67
CA LEU A 83 9.76 -6.63 -3.65
C LEU A 83 9.21 -7.82 -4.43
N GLN A 84 10.07 -8.78 -4.80
CA GLN A 84 9.69 -9.95 -5.60
C GLN A 84 9.02 -11.06 -4.79
N ARG A 85 9.43 -11.27 -3.53
CA ARG A 85 9.07 -12.47 -2.76
C ARG A 85 8.43 -12.18 -1.41
N GLY A 86 8.48 -10.93 -0.96
CA GLY A 86 7.95 -10.52 0.33
C GLY A 86 6.43 -10.39 0.34
N THR A 87 5.84 -10.65 1.49
CA THR A 87 4.43 -10.30 1.78
C THR A 87 4.27 -8.79 1.87
N GLY A 88 3.04 -8.27 1.72
CA GLY A 88 2.75 -6.84 1.89
C GLY A 88 3.32 -6.27 3.19
N LYS A 89 3.15 -6.99 4.30
CA LYS A 89 3.74 -6.62 5.60
C LYS A 89 5.26 -6.52 5.54
N GLN A 90 5.95 -7.50 4.95
CA GLN A 90 7.40 -7.46 4.81
C GLN A 90 7.87 -6.31 3.92
N LYS A 91 7.07 -5.91 2.92
CA LYS A 91 7.37 -4.76 2.06
C LYS A 91 7.25 -3.46 2.86
N ASN A 92 6.16 -3.28 3.62
CA ASN A 92 5.98 -2.11 4.48
C ASN A 92 7.09 -1.98 5.54
N GLU A 93 7.37 -3.07 6.27
CA GLU A 93 8.46 -3.12 7.26
C GLU A 93 9.84 -2.83 6.64
N TYR A 94 10.03 -3.06 5.34
CA TYR A 94 11.27 -2.73 4.66
C TYR A 94 11.37 -1.24 4.29
N CYS A 95 10.24 -0.60 3.99
CA CYS A 95 10.16 0.84 3.81
C CYS A 95 10.47 1.57 5.12
N ASP A 96 10.01 1.09 6.27
CA ASP A 96 10.30 1.68 7.59
C ASP A 96 11.82 1.74 7.90
N LYS A 97 12.59 0.79 7.35
CA LYS A 97 14.06 0.75 7.51
C LYS A 97 14.79 1.84 6.74
N MET A 98 14.10 2.62 5.91
CA MET A 98 14.69 3.74 5.18
C MET A 98 15.29 4.79 6.12
N GLN A 99 14.66 5.05 7.26
CA GLN A 99 15.21 6.00 8.25
C GLN A 99 16.55 5.52 8.81
N GLU A 100 16.65 4.24 9.17
CA GLU A 100 17.89 3.61 9.65
C GLU A 100 18.99 3.64 8.58
N LEU A 101 18.63 3.39 7.31
CA LEU A 101 19.54 3.51 6.18
C LEU A 101 20.12 4.92 6.08
N LEU A 102 19.27 5.95 6.13
CA LEU A 102 19.70 7.34 5.98
C LEU A 102 20.64 7.76 7.12
N GLU A 103 20.39 7.35 8.36
CA GLU A 103 21.31 7.61 9.47
C GLU A 103 22.64 6.86 9.32
N THR A 104 22.60 5.61 8.84
CA THR A 104 23.81 4.83 8.54
C THR A 104 24.66 5.51 7.46
N VAL A 105 24.02 5.93 6.36
CA VAL A 105 24.66 6.62 5.24
C VAL A 105 25.26 7.94 5.71
N LYS A 106 24.53 8.71 6.53
CA LYS A 106 25.02 9.94 7.15
C LYS A 106 26.27 9.74 7.99
N GLY A 107 26.33 8.67 8.78
CA GLY A 107 27.52 8.32 9.58
C GLY A 107 28.73 7.88 8.75
N GLN A 108 28.51 7.45 7.51
CA GLN A 108 29.55 6.96 6.58
C GLN A 108 30.05 8.03 5.60
N MET A 109 29.32 9.13 5.43
CA MET A 109 29.70 10.22 4.54
C MET A 109 30.91 10.98 5.08
N THR A 110 31.96 11.11 4.27
CA THR A 110 33.09 12.00 4.57
C THR A 110 32.72 13.43 4.16
N PRO A 111 32.75 14.41 5.08
CA PRO A 111 32.37 15.78 4.75
C PRO A 111 33.18 16.36 3.59
N GLY A 112 32.49 16.87 2.57
CA GLY A 112 33.11 17.51 1.42
C GLY A 112 33.60 16.56 0.33
N SER A 113 33.47 15.24 0.50
CA SER A 113 33.74 14.28 -0.58
C SER A 113 32.72 14.42 -1.72
N ASN A 114 33.12 14.07 -2.94
CA ASN A 114 32.22 14.05 -4.10
C ASN A 114 31.01 13.13 -3.85
N GLU A 115 31.25 11.95 -3.25
CA GLU A 115 30.19 11.04 -2.80
C GLU A 115 29.16 11.73 -1.90
N SER A 116 29.62 12.44 -0.86
CA SER A 116 28.73 13.12 0.10
C SER A 116 27.91 14.23 -0.55
N GLN A 117 28.50 14.96 -1.49
CA GLN A 117 27.82 16.04 -2.21
C GLN A 117 26.73 15.49 -3.13
N VAL A 118 27.03 14.44 -3.91
CA VAL A 118 26.08 13.82 -4.83
C VAL A 118 24.92 13.17 -4.08
N ILE A 119 25.21 12.40 -3.02
CA ILE A 119 24.18 11.80 -2.16
C ILE A 119 23.33 12.89 -1.52
N GLY A 120 23.95 13.92 -0.94
CA GLY A 120 23.25 15.05 -0.32
C GLY A 120 22.33 15.79 -1.28
N MET A 121 22.78 16.04 -2.52
CA MET A 121 21.95 16.64 -3.56
C MET A 121 20.80 15.73 -3.99
N SER A 122 21.03 14.41 -4.04
CA SER A 122 20.00 13.45 -4.41
C SER A 122 18.88 13.37 -3.36
N LEU A 123 19.18 13.63 -2.08
CA LEU A 123 18.17 13.70 -1.02
C LEU A 123 17.12 14.79 -1.23
N LEU A 124 17.41 15.83 -2.02
CA LEU A 124 16.41 16.83 -2.40
C LEU A 124 15.24 16.20 -3.20
N GLY A 125 15.49 15.08 -3.87
CA GLY A 125 14.47 14.31 -4.58
C GLY A 125 13.48 13.58 -3.67
N LEU A 126 13.74 13.47 -2.36
CA LEU A 126 12.82 12.82 -1.41
C LEU A 126 11.44 13.47 -1.37
N LEU A 127 11.34 14.78 -1.62
CA LEU A 127 10.06 15.47 -1.68
C LEU A 127 9.19 14.97 -2.85
N GLY A 128 9.82 14.63 -3.98
CA GLY A 128 9.12 14.04 -5.13
C GLY A 128 8.60 12.64 -4.79
N VAL A 129 9.43 11.82 -4.18
CA VAL A 129 9.03 10.47 -3.73
C VAL A 129 7.91 10.53 -2.69
N ALA A 130 7.97 11.47 -1.74
CA ALA A 130 6.91 11.67 -0.76
C ALA A 130 5.58 12.07 -1.41
N ALA A 131 5.62 12.88 -2.48
CA ALA A 131 4.43 13.21 -3.25
C ALA A 131 3.86 11.98 -3.97
N GLU A 132 4.69 11.16 -4.61
CA GLU A 132 4.27 9.92 -5.26
C GLU A 132 3.67 8.90 -4.26
N ILE A 133 4.25 8.78 -3.06
CA ILE A 133 3.68 7.98 -1.98
C ILE A 133 2.32 8.52 -1.55
N GLY A 134 2.17 9.85 -1.42
CA GLY A 134 0.88 10.47 -1.12
C GLY A 134 -0.18 10.22 -2.21
N GLU A 135 0.22 10.13 -3.48
CA GLU A 135 -0.68 9.73 -4.56
C GLU A 135 -1.10 8.27 -4.48
N GLU A 136 -0.21 7.37 -4.07
CA GLU A 136 -0.56 5.96 -3.83
C GLU A 136 -1.51 5.79 -2.64
N ASP A 137 -1.29 6.50 -1.53
CA ASP A 137 -2.22 6.52 -0.39
C ASP A 137 -3.61 7.03 -0.81
N ALA A 138 -3.67 8.11 -1.60
CA ALA A 138 -4.94 8.62 -2.11
C ALA A 138 -5.66 7.59 -3.00
N LYS A 139 -4.93 6.84 -3.84
CA LYS A 139 -5.51 5.74 -4.65
C LYS A 139 -6.02 4.61 -3.77
N PHE A 140 -5.28 4.25 -2.72
CA PHE A 140 -5.72 3.24 -1.76
C PHE A 140 -6.97 3.71 -1.01
N GLN A 141 -6.99 4.92 -0.47
CA GLN A 141 -8.14 5.50 0.24
C GLN A 141 -9.39 5.53 -0.65
N TYR A 142 -9.25 5.91 -1.91
CA TYR A 142 -10.35 5.87 -2.90
C TYR A 142 -10.91 4.45 -3.06
N LYS A 143 -10.03 3.47 -3.31
CA LYS A 143 -10.40 2.06 -3.51
C LYS A 143 -11.02 1.45 -2.26
N PHE A 144 -10.51 1.80 -1.08
CA PHE A 144 -11.07 1.41 0.22
C PHE A 144 -12.49 1.95 0.36
N THR A 145 -12.67 3.25 0.14
CA THR A 145 -13.96 3.93 0.28
C THR A 145 -15.00 3.36 -0.66
N GLU A 146 -14.61 3.11 -1.91
CA GLU A 146 -15.47 2.46 -2.91
C GLU A 146 -15.85 1.05 -2.46
N GLY A 147 -14.87 0.22 -2.07
CA GLY A 147 -15.12 -1.14 -1.59
C GLY A 147 -16.03 -1.20 -0.37
N ALA A 148 -15.81 -0.31 0.61
CA ALA A 148 -16.62 -0.20 1.82
C ALA A 148 -18.05 0.24 1.48
N THR A 149 -18.22 1.18 0.55
CA THR A 149 -19.53 1.64 0.08
C THR A 149 -20.30 0.51 -0.61
N GLN A 150 -19.64 -0.22 -1.51
CA GLN A 150 -20.23 -1.36 -2.21
C GLN A 150 -20.59 -2.50 -1.25
N MET A 151 -19.75 -2.76 -0.23
CA MET A 151 -20.05 -3.72 0.83
C MET A 151 -21.30 -3.28 1.61
N LYS A 152 -21.31 -2.04 2.14
CA LYS A 152 -22.42 -1.50 2.94
C LYS A 152 -23.76 -1.57 2.20
N ALA A 153 -23.78 -1.27 0.89
CA ALA A 153 -24.99 -1.30 0.08
C ALA A 153 -25.65 -2.69 -0.04
N LYS A 154 -24.90 -3.76 0.22
CA LYS A 154 -25.39 -5.15 0.13
C LYS A 154 -25.81 -5.74 1.48
N LEU A 155 -25.65 -4.99 2.58
CA LEU A 155 -25.93 -5.47 3.93
C LEU A 155 -27.26 -4.93 4.45
N SER A 156 -27.94 -5.70 5.29
CA SER A 156 -29.14 -5.23 5.96
C SER A 156 -28.79 -4.27 7.10
N PRO A 157 -29.68 -3.33 7.46
CA PRO A 157 -29.47 -2.43 8.60
C PRO A 157 -29.20 -3.18 9.92
N SER A 158 -29.82 -4.35 10.10
CA SER A 158 -29.59 -5.21 11.26
C SER A 158 -28.16 -5.74 11.34
N THR A 159 -27.55 -6.14 10.22
CA THR A 159 -26.16 -6.58 10.18
C THR A 159 -25.22 -5.41 10.42
N ILE A 160 -25.49 -4.25 9.80
CA ILE A 160 -24.71 -3.03 10.03
C ILE A 160 -24.73 -2.65 11.52
N SER A 161 -25.90 -2.73 12.17
CA SER A 161 -26.02 -2.46 13.59
C SER A 161 -25.30 -3.49 14.47
N ARG A 162 -25.26 -4.77 14.07
CA ARG A 162 -24.55 -5.82 14.82
C ARG A 162 -23.04 -5.68 14.71
N GLU A 163 -22.54 -5.29 13.54
CA GLU A 163 -21.11 -5.09 13.26
C GLU A 163 -20.72 -3.61 13.43
N SER A 164 -21.36 -2.89 14.35
CA SER A 164 -21.22 -1.43 14.48
C SER A 164 -19.78 -0.95 14.71
N GLU A 165 -18.99 -1.70 15.48
CA GLU A 165 -17.57 -1.41 15.71
C GLU A 165 -16.74 -1.43 14.42
N LEU A 166 -16.98 -2.40 13.53
CA LEU A 166 -16.31 -2.47 12.23
C LEU A 166 -16.69 -1.26 11.38
N PHE A 167 -17.97 -0.92 11.33
CA PHE A 167 -18.43 0.21 10.52
C PHE A 167 -17.96 1.56 11.08
N GLN A 168 -17.82 1.69 12.40
CA GLN A 168 -17.18 2.85 13.02
C GLN A 168 -15.70 2.96 12.63
N ALA A 169 -14.94 1.86 12.64
CA ALA A 169 -13.54 1.88 12.21
C ALA A 169 -13.39 2.23 10.71
N ILE A 170 -14.27 1.69 9.87
CA ILE A 170 -14.35 2.04 8.44
C ILE A 170 -14.65 3.53 8.27
N ASP A 171 -15.62 4.06 9.00
CA ASP A 171 -15.99 5.47 8.91
C ASP A 171 -14.89 6.40 9.42
N GLU A 172 -14.18 5.99 10.48
CA GLU A 172 -13.02 6.73 10.99
C GLU A 172 -11.92 6.84 9.94
N TYR A 173 -11.60 5.74 9.25
CA TYR A 173 -10.64 5.76 8.15
C TYR A 173 -11.10 6.64 6.98
N ILE A 174 -12.35 6.47 6.50
CA ILE A 174 -12.89 7.23 5.37
C ILE A 174 -12.90 8.74 5.64
N ASN A 175 -13.18 9.13 6.89
CA ASN A 175 -13.27 10.54 7.26
C ASN A 175 -11.91 11.13 7.69
N SER A 176 -10.86 10.32 7.79
CA SER A 176 -9.52 10.82 8.08
C SER A 176 -8.97 11.63 6.91
N LYS A 177 -8.41 12.80 7.24
CA LYS A 177 -7.64 13.63 6.30
C LYS A 177 -6.14 13.60 6.61
N ASP A 178 -5.78 12.95 7.72
CA ASP A 178 -4.41 12.86 8.18
C ASP A 178 -3.80 11.54 7.73
N ILE A 179 -2.90 11.63 6.76
CA ILE A 179 -2.18 10.48 6.19
C ILE A 179 -1.34 9.76 7.25
N GLN A 180 -0.90 10.45 8.30
CA GLN A 180 -0.04 9.87 9.34
C GLN A 180 -0.76 8.82 10.18
N VAL A 181 -2.10 8.86 10.23
CA VAL A 181 -2.90 7.90 10.98
C VAL A 181 -3.55 6.83 10.11
N HIS A 182 -3.48 6.96 8.78
CA HIS A 182 -4.14 6.04 7.84
C HIS A 182 -3.74 4.57 8.08
N GLU A 183 -2.44 4.31 8.24
CA GLU A 183 -1.93 2.95 8.50
C GLU A 183 -2.55 2.35 9.77
N ALA A 184 -2.51 3.07 10.89
CA ALA A 184 -3.07 2.60 12.17
C ALA A 184 -4.59 2.39 12.09
N LEU A 185 -5.30 3.22 11.33
CA LEU A 185 -6.73 3.08 11.10
C LEU A 185 -7.05 1.85 10.22
N ILE A 186 -6.22 1.55 9.23
CA ILE A 186 -6.35 0.32 8.43
C ILE A 186 -6.06 -0.92 9.27
N GLU A 187 -5.02 -0.91 10.10
CA GLU A 187 -4.76 -2.01 11.03
C GLU A 187 -5.96 -2.24 11.97
N LYS A 188 -6.57 -1.16 12.46
CA LYS A 188 -7.79 -1.24 13.27
C LYS A 188 -8.92 -1.92 12.49
N VAL A 189 -9.17 -1.56 11.23
CA VAL A 189 -10.17 -2.22 10.37
C VAL A 189 -9.83 -3.70 10.16
N LEU A 190 -8.58 -4.03 9.84
CA LEU A 190 -8.12 -5.41 9.60
C LEU A 190 -8.21 -6.28 10.85
N SER A 191 -8.18 -5.71 12.05
CA SER A 191 -8.35 -6.46 13.31
C SER A 191 -9.68 -7.21 13.41
N PHE A 192 -10.70 -6.76 12.66
CA PHE A 192 -12.02 -7.40 12.61
C PHE A 192 -12.09 -8.60 11.66
N ARG A 193 -11.08 -8.79 10.79
CA ARG A 193 -11.09 -9.80 9.72
C ARG A 193 -11.42 -11.20 10.21
N ASN A 194 -10.83 -11.63 11.32
CA ASN A 194 -10.96 -13.00 11.83
C ASN A 194 -12.36 -13.30 12.43
N ARG A 195 -13.29 -12.32 12.44
CA ARG A 195 -14.68 -12.52 12.84
C ARG A 195 -15.54 -13.17 11.73
N TYR A 196 -15.04 -13.24 10.49
CA TYR A 196 -15.76 -13.69 9.28
C TYR A 196 -14.95 -14.72 8.48
#